data_AF-A0A374C3S0-F1
#
_entry.id   AF-A0A374C3S0-F1
#
_cell.length_a   1.000
_cell.length_b   1.000
_cell.length_c   1.000
_cell.angle_alpha   90.00
_cell.angle_beta   90.00
_cell.angle_gamma   90.00
#
_symmetry.space_group_name_H-M   'P 1'
#
loop_
_entity.id
_entity.type
_entity.pdbx_description
1 polymer ?
#
loop_
_entity_poly.entity_id
_entity_poly.type
_entity_poly.pdbx_seq_one_letter_code
_entity_poly.pdbx_strand_id
1 'polypeptide(L)'
;MNRRKVENIRDLNVKRRVTNEHVMIRYWELDKEYTELWRYMERVKLEIKLSRTEKLRTLQTKILLRLEDEAARLSRQREKYSRWSADLYYWMTLYDCASNRLRLVKSCKAAADDVADEFQTINFV
;
A
#
# COMPACT_ATOMS: atom_id res chain seq x y z
N MET A 1 -3.77 17.03 26.23
CA MET A 1 -4.39 16.17 25.19
C MET A 1 -5.14 15.05 25.90
N ASN A 2 -6.43 14.84 25.58
CA ASN A 2 -7.27 13.88 26.30
C ASN A 2 -6.80 12.43 26.02
N ARG A 3 -6.50 11.62 27.06
CA ARG A 3 -5.92 10.26 26.91
C ARG A 3 -6.74 9.36 25.97
N ARG A 4 -8.08 9.41 26.08
CA ARG A 4 -9.01 8.70 25.18
C ARG A 4 -8.81 9.05 23.70
N LYS A 5 -8.47 10.30 23.38
CA LYS A 5 -8.20 10.72 22.00
C LYS A 5 -6.88 10.14 21.47
N VAL A 6 -5.86 10.01 22.33
CA VAL A 6 -4.55 9.43 21.96
C VAL A 6 -4.69 7.93 21.66
N GLU A 7 -5.40 7.20 22.51
CA GLU A 7 -5.69 5.77 22.32
C GLU A 7 -6.44 5.52 21.00
N ASN A 8 -7.48 6.31 20.73
CA ASN A 8 -8.22 6.22 19.48
C ASN A 8 -7.36 6.42 18.23
N ILE A 9 -6.39 7.33 18.25
CA ILE A 9 -5.52 7.59 17.08
C ILE A 9 -4.52 6.43 16.90
N ARG A 10 -3.99 5.87 18.00
CA ARG A 10 -3.12 4.69 17.94
C ARG A 10 -3.86 3.49 17.36
N ASP A 11 -5.06 3.21 17.85
CA ASP A 11 -5.89 2.10 17.38
C ASP A 11 -6.27 2.27 15.91
N LEU A 12 -6.55 3.50 15.49
CA LEU A 12 -6.78 3.81 14.08
C LEU A 12 -5.54 3.51 13.22
N ASN A 13 -4.34 3.84 13.69
CA ASN A 13 -3.11 3.52 12.96
C ASN A 13 -2.87 2.00 12.85
N VAL A 14 -3.16 1.24 13.91
CA VAL A 14 -3.09 -0.23 13.88
C VAL A 14 -4.06 -0.79 12.83
N LYS A 15 -5.32 -0.32 12.82
CA LYS A 15 -6.30 -0.74 11.81
C LYS A 15 -5.87 -0.38 10.38
N ARG A 16 -5.26 0.79 10.18
CA ARG A 16 -4.72 1.19 8.87
C ARG A 16 -3.60 0.25 8.41
N ARG A 17 -2.69 -0.16 9.30
CA ARG A 17 -1.63 -1.13 8.98
C ARG A 17 -2.19 -2.46 8.48
N VAL A 18 -3.09 -3.06 9.26
CA VAL A 18 -3.74 -4.32 8.91
C VAL A 18 -4.50 -4.20 7.58
N THR A 19 -5.19 -3.07 7.39
CA THR A 19 -5.92 -2.82 6.14
C THR A 19 -4.97 -2.67 4.96
N ASN A 20 -3.85 -1.95 5.13
CA ASN A 20 -2.86 -1.76 4.07
C ASN A 20 -2.21 -3.09 3.66
N GLU A 21 -1.92 -3.96 4.61
CA GLU A 21 -1.41 -5.32 4.35
C GLU A 21 -2.38 -6.11 3.45
N HIS A 22 -3.67 -6.14 3.79
CA HIS A 22 -4.68 -6.82 2.96
C HIS A 22 -4.85 -6.18 1.58
N VAL A 23 -4.82 -4.84 1.49
CA VAL A 23 -4.89 -4.11 0.22
C VAL A 23 -3.68 -4.46 -0.66
N MET A 24 -2.49 -4.54 -0.09
CA MET A 24 -1.27 -4.91 -0.81
C MET A 24 -1.28 -6.37 -1.24
N ILE A 25 -1.74 -7.31 -0.39
CA ILE A 25 -1.93 -8.71 -0.79
C ILE A 25 -2.84 -8.80 -2.01
N ARG A 26 -4.01 -8.13 -1.97
CA ARG A 26 -4.94 -8.14 -3.09
C ARG A 26 -4.36 -7.48 -4.35
N TYR A 27 -3.60 -6.40 -4.18
CA TYR A 27 -2.87 -5.78 -5.29
C TYR A 27 -1.91 -6.77 -5.97
N TRP A 28 -1.14 -7.52 -5.18
CA TRP A 28 -0.18 -8.50 -5.70
C TRP A 28 -0.86 -9.70 -6.39
N GLU A 29 -1.98 -10.17 -5.84
CA GLU A 29 -2.81 -11.19 -6.51
C GLU A 29 -3.26 -10.70 -7.90
N LEU A 30 -3.79 -9.49 -7.98
CA LEU A 30 -4.23 -8.90 -9.24
C LEU A 30 -3.07 -8.68 -10.22
N ASP A 31 -1.89 -8.31 -9.74
CA ASP A 31 -0.68 -8.16 -10.56
C ASP A 31 -0.23 -9.50 -11.17
N LYS A 32 -0.30 -10.57 -10.38
CA LYS A 32 -0.04 -11.93 -10.85
C LYS A 32 -1.08 -12.37 -11.89
N GLU A 33 -2.37 -12.20 -11.61
CA GLU A 33 -3.46 -12.52 -12.53
C GLU A 33 -3.29 -11.77 -13.86
N TYR A 34 -2.97 -10.47 -13.80
CA TYR A 34 -2.71 -9.65 -14.99
C TYR A 34 -1.51 -10.14 -15.80
N THR A 35 -0.43 -10.53 -15.13
CA THR A 35 0.77 -11.06 -15.79
C THR A 35 0.50 -12.38 -16.50
N GLU A 36 -0.29 -13.26 -15.88
CA GLU A 36 -0.73 -14.52 -16.50
C GLU A 36 -1.64 -14.26 -17.71
N LEU A 37 -2.59 -13.33 -17.58
CA LEU A 37 -3.47 -12.93 -18.65
C LEU A 37 -2.70 -12.36 -19.86
N TRP A 38 -1.71 -11.51 -19.60
CA TRP A 38 -0.84 -10.97 -20.64
C TRP A 38 -0.12 -12.08 -21.43
N ARG A 39 0.38 -13.12 -20.74
CA ARG A 39 1.00 -14.28 -21.41
C ARG A 39 0.00 -15.03 -22.30
N TYR A 40 -1.25 -15.20 -21.86
CA TYR A 40 -2.28 -15.82 -22.69
C TYR A 40 -2.61 -14.98 -23.92
N MET A 41 -2.71 -13.65 -23.76
CA MET A 41 -2.93 -12.74 -24.88
C MET A 41 -1.82 -12.84 -25.93
N GLU A 42 -0.55 -12.85 -25.50
CA GLU A 42 0.58 -12.98 -26.42
C GLU A 42 0.56 -14.34 -27.16
N ARG A 43 0.20 -15.41 -26.46
CA ARG A 43 0.01 -16.72 -27.10
C ARG A 43 -1.08 -16.67 -28.17
N VAL A 44 -2.25 -16.14 -27.85
CA VAL A 44 -3.37 -16.04 -28.81
C VAL A 44 -2.98 -15.18 -30.02
N LYS A 45 -2.26 -14.06 -29.81
CA LYS A 45 -1.74 -13.22 -30.91
C LYS A 45 -0.81 -14.01 -31.83
N LEU A 46 0.05 -14.87 -31.30
CA LEU A 46 0.90 -15.75 -32.12
C LEU A 46 0.08 -16.78 -32.88
N GLU A 47 -0.89 -17.42 -32.23
CA GLU A 47 -1.75 -18.40 -32.88
C GLU A 47 -2.59 -17.80 -34.02
N ILE A 48 -3.08 -16.56 -33.86
CA ILE A 48 -3.77 -15.81 -34.94
C ILE A 48 -2.85 -15.65 -36.15
N LYS A 49 -1.58 -15.28 -35.94
CA LYS A 49 -0.60 -15.11 -37.03
C LYS A 49 -0.30 -16.41 -37.75
N LEU A 50 -0.28 -17.53 -37.02
CA LEU A 50 -0.01 -18.88 -37.55
C LEU A 50 -1.26 -19.57 -38.12
N SER A 51 -2.45 -18.96 -37.95
CA SER A 51 -3.72 -19.54 -38.32
C SER A 51 -3.86 -19.68 -39.84
N ARG A 52 -4.11 -20.90 -40.30
CA ARG A 52 -4.24 -21.24 -41.73
C ARG A 52 -5.65 -21.06 -42.27
N THR A 53 -6.65 -20.93 -41.41
CA THR A 53 -8.06 -20.83 -41.83
C THR A 53 -8.71 -19.58 -41.25
N GLU A 54 -9.57 -18.94 -42.05
CA GLU A 54 -10.22 -17.70 -41.65
C GLU A 54 -11.19 -17.91 -40.48
N LYS A 55 -11.86 -19.07 -40.42
CA LYS A 55 -12.72 -19.45 -39.30
C LYS A 55 -11.95 -19.49 -37.97
N LEU A 56 -10.76 -20.10 -37.97
CA LEU A 56 -9.93 -20.18 -36.77
C LEU A 56 -9.39 -18.80 -36.38
N ARG A 57 -8.93 -18.01 -37.35
CA ARG A 57 -8.48 -16.62 -37.14
C ARG A 57 -9.57 -15.75 -36.52
N THR A 58 -10.80 -15.84 -37.04
CA THR A 58 -11.97 -15.14 -36.51
C THR A 58 -12.28 -15.55 -35.07
N LEU A 59 -12.26 -16.87 -34.78
CA LEU A 59 -12.50 -17.37 -33.42
C LEU A 59 -11.44 -16.87 -32.44
N GLN A 60 -10.16 -16.98 -32.80
CA GLN A 60 -9.04 -16.53 -31.96
C GLN A 60 -9.06 -15.01 -31.75
N THR A 61 -9.45 -14.23 -32.76
CA THR A 61 -9.63 -12.78 -32.62
C THR A 61 -10.72 -12.44 -31.61
N LYS A 62 -11.85 -13.15 -31.62
CA LYS A 62 -12.90 -12.98 -30.60
C LYS A 62 -12.41 -13.33 -29.19
N ILE A 63 -11.56 -14.36 -29.06
CA ILE A 63 -10.94 -14.71 -27.77
C ILE A 63 -10.01 -13.59 -27.33
N LEU A 64 -9.15 -13.08 -28.22
CA LEU A 64 -8.22 -11.99 -27.91
C LEU A 64 -8.95 -10.75 -27.39
N LEU A 65 -10.04 -10.33 -28.06
CA LEU A 65 -10.85 -9.19 -27.61
C LEU A 65 -11.41 -9.37 -26.20
N ARG A 66 -11.89 -10.59 -25.86
CA ARG A 66 -12.36 -10.90 -24.50
C ARG A 66 -11.24 -10.83 -23.46
N LEU A 67 -10.04 -11.30 -23.82
CA LEU A 67 -8.88 -11.22 -22.94
C LEU A 67 -8.42 -9.76 -22.74
N GLU A 68 -8.50 -8.92 -23.78
CA GLU A 68 -8.20 -7.49 -23.71
C GLU A 68 -9.17 -6.74 -22.79
N ASP A 69 -10.47 -7.03 -22.88
CA ASP A 69 -11.48 -6.47 -21.97
C ASP A 69 -11.22 -6.86 -20.51
N GLU A 70 -10.87 -8.12 -20.27
CA GLU A 70 -10.53 -8.62 -18.95
C GLU A 70 -9.24 -7.98 -18.42
N ALA A 71 -8.23 -7.79 -19.28
CA ALA A 71 -6.99 -7.11 -18.92
C ALA A 71 -7.24 -5.65 -18.54
N ALA A 72 -8.11 -4.95 -19.27
CA ALA A 72 -8.52 -3.59 -18.94
C ALA A 72 -9.26 -3.54 -17.59
N ARG A 73 -10.12 -4.54 -17.30
CA ARG A 73 -10.80 -4.66 -16.01
C ARG A 73 -9.82 -4.86 -14.86
N LEU A 74 -8.89 -5.82 -14.99
CA LEU A 74 -7.86 -6.08 -13.98
C LEU A 74 -6.93 -4.89 -13.78
N SER A 75 -6.53 -4.21 -14.86
CA SER A 75 -5.70 -2.99 -14.78
C SER A 75 -6.35 -1.90 -13.93
N ARG A 76 -7.64 -1.62 -14.15
CA ARG A 76 -8.40 -0.66 -13.31
C ARG A 76 -8.48 -1.07 -11.85
N GLN A 77 -8.64 -2.36 -11.57
CA GLN A 77 -8.64 -2.86 -10.20
C GLN A 77 -7.26 -2.69 -9.55
N ARG A 78 -6.18 -3.08 -10.23
CA ARG A 78 -4.80 -2.90 -9.74
C ARG A 78 -4.51 -1.45 -9.40
N GLU A 79 -4.87 -0.52 -10.28
CA GLU A 79 -4.69 0.91 -10.06
C GLU A 79 -5.46 1.39 -8.82
N LYS A 80 -6.71 0.94 -8.65
CA LYS A 80 -7.52 1.24 -7.48
C LYS A 80 -6.85 0.78 -6.18
N TYR A 81 -6.39 -0.48 -6.12
CA TYR A 81 -5.73 -1.01 -4.93
C TYR A 81 -4.36 -0.34 -4.67
N SER A 82 -3.62 0.01 -5.72
CA SER A 82 -2.37 0.76 -5.60
C SER A 82 -2.58 2.17 -5.02
N ARG A 83 -3.63 2.88 -5.44
CA ARG A 83 -3.98 4.19 -4.85
C ARG A 83 -4.38 4.04 -3.38
N TRP A 84 -5.21 3.05 -3.06
CA TRP A 84 -5.62 2.80 -1.68
C TRP A 84 -4.44 2.46 -0.77
N SER A 85 -3.47 1.67 -1.23
CA SER A 85 -2.29 1.36 -0.42
C SER A 85 -1.41 2.59 -0.23
N ALA A 86 -1.23 3.42 -1.27
CA ALA A 86 -0.48 4.66 -1.18
C ALA A 86 -1.10 5.63 -0.17
N ASP A 87 -2.43 5.81 -0.19
CA ASP A 87 -3.16 6.66 0.76
C ASP A 87 -3.01 6.16 2.20
N LEU A 88 -3.19 4.86 2.43
CA LEU A 88 -3.02 4.26 3.76
C LEU A 88 -1.58 4.41 4.27
N TYR A 89 -0.62 4.15 3.39
CA TYR A 89 0.79 4.28 3.70
C TYR A 89 1.15 5.71 4.10
N TYR A 90 0.68 6.71 3.34
CA TYR A 90 0.87 8.12 3.67
C TYR A 90 0.42 8.47 5.10
N TRP A 91 -0.80 8.07 5.47
CA TRP A 91 -1.33 8.33 6.81
C TRP A 91 -0.57 7.59 7.91
N MET A 92 -0.11 6.36 7.63
CA MET A 92 0.72 5.60 8.56
C MET A 92 2.07 6.29 8.79
N THR A 93 2.73 6.75 7.73
CA THR A 93 4.01 7.48 7.81
C THR A 93 3.85 8.77 8.60
N LEU A 94 2.79 9.55 8.35
CA LEU A 94 2.51 10.75 9.12
C LEU A 94 2.35 10.47 10.61
N TYR A 95 1.61 9.41 10.96
CA TYR A 95 1.45 8.99 12.35
C TYR A 95 2.79 8.63 12.99
N ASP A 96 3.64 7.86 12.29
CA ASP A 96 4.94 7.43 12.81
C ASP A 96 5.86 8.63 13.03
N CYS A 97 5.92 9.57 12.08
CA CYS A 97 6.68 10.83 12.21
C CYS A 97 6.20 11.66 13.40
N ALA A 98 4.88 11.85 13.55
CA ALA A 98 4.31 12.62 14.66
C ALA A 98 4.59 11.94 16.02
N SER A 99 4.46 10.61 16.07
CA SER A 99 4.75 9.82 17.27
C SER A 99 6.23 9.90 17.67
N ASN A 100 7.14 9.82 16.69
CA ASN A 100 8.57 9.97 16.91
C ASN A 100 8.92 11.37 17.42
N ARG A 101 8.33 12.41 16.85
CA ARG A 101 8.52 13.79 17.33
C ARG A 101 8.05 13.95 18.77
N LEU A 102 6.89 13.41 19.11
CA LEU A 102 6.37 13.48 20.49
C LEU A 102 7.29 12.75 21.47
N ARG A 103 7.81 11.57 21.08
CA ARG A 103 8.77 10.82 21.89
C ARG A 103 10.04 11.62 22.13
N LEU A 104 10.61 12.22 21.09
CA LEU A 104 11.82 13.04 21.18
C LEU A 104 11.62 14.24 22.12
N VAL A 105 10.50 14.96 21.98
CA VAL A 105 10.19 16.11 22.86
C VAL A 105 10.10 15.68 24.33
N LYS A 106 9.51 14.52 24.63
CA LYS A 106 9.46 14.00 26.00
C LYS A 106 10.85 13.66 26.54
N SER A 107 11.69 13.02 25.73
CA SER A 107 13.07 12.69 26.12
C SER A 107 13.91 13.94 26.36
N CYS A 108 13.81 14.96 25.50
CA CYS A 108 14.52 16.23 25.71
C CYS A 108 14.05 16.97 26.96
N LYS A 109 12.75 16.92 27.27
CA LYS A 109 12.22 17.51 28.51
C LYS A 109 12.75 16.79 29.75
N ALA A 110 12.68 15.46 29.76
CA ALA A 110 13.22 14.67 30.86
C ALA A 110 14.72 14.98 31.09
N ALA A 111 15.51 15.00 30.02
CA ALA A 111 16.93 15.36 30.12
C ALA A 111 17.16 16.80 30.61
N ALA A 112 16.30 17.75 30.23
CA ALA A 112 16.38 19.12 30.72
C ALA A 112 16.02 19.23 32.21
N ASP A 113 15.03 18.46 32.66
CA ASP A 113 14.61 18.38 34.06
C ASP A 113 15.74 17.73 34.91
N ASP A 114 16.34 16.63 34.42
CA ASP A 114 17.47 15.95 35.07
C ASP A 114 18.67 16.91 35.25
N VAL A 115 19.03 17.66 34.20
CA VAL A 115 20.11 18.66 34.26
C VAL A 115 19.77 19.80 35.23
N ALA A 116 18.51 20.25 35.26
CA ALA A 116 18.08 21.30 36.19
C ALA A 116 18.20 20.84 37.65
N ASP A 117 17.85 19.59 37.95
CA ASP A 117 17.98 18.99 39.28
C ASP A 117 19.45 18.84 39.70
N GLU A 118 20.34 18.45 38.77
CA GLU A 118 21.80 18.40 39.00
C GLU A 118 22.39 19.79 39.31
N PHE A 119 21.99 20.83 38.55
CA PHE A 119 22.45 22.20 38.82
C PHE A 119 21.91 22.78 40.14
N GLN A 120 20.69 22.39 40.55
CA GLN A 120 20.19 22.78 41.87
C GLN A 120 21.00 22.13 42.99
N THR A 121 21.35 20.85 42.87
CA THR A 121 22.14 20.15 43.90
C THR A 121 23.56 20.70 44.06
N ILE A 122 24.17 21.23 42.99
CA ILE A 122 25.51 21.84 43.05
C ILE A 122 25.51 23.20 43.77
N ASN A 123 24.41 23.96 43.72
CA ASN A 123 24.32 25.30 44.31
C ASN A 123 24.03 25.31 45.84
N PHE A 124 24.04 24.15 46.51
CA PHE A 124 23.81 24.02 47.96
C PHE A 124 25.05 23.58 48.76
N VAL A 125 26.27 23.95 48.31
CA VAL A 125 27.53 23.81 49.08
C VAL A 125 28.20 25.17 49.22
#